data_AF-A0A1G9Q5Y1-F1
#
_entry.id   AF-A0A1G9Q5Y1-F1
#
_cell.length_a   1.000
_cell.length_b   1.000
_cell.length_c   1.000
_cell.angle_alpha   90.00
_cell.angle_beta   90.00
_cell.angle_gamma   90.00
#
_symmetry.space_group_name_H-M   'P 1'
#
loop_
_entity.id
_entity.type
_entity.pdbx_description
1 polymer ?
#
loop_
_entity_poly.entity_id
_entity_poly.type
_entity_poly.pdbx_seq_one_letter_code
_entity_poly.pdbx_strand_id
1 'polypeptide(L)'
;MDQATGNRSGGRRLHLAGTGDAPPGAGAAPPGGEAGAAGPPSGPARALPEDHTQAILETTKHVAALLKASGHPFALAGSVAAHAHGVPAGFQHDTDFCIRREDVDGVVEALRDGGVEIVSAPEDWLVKARSGGEEIDLIFELAGGPVTDAMLERAPVLAVDSVRMPVLAPYDLLSSLLAALSEHHCDFAPLLTIARTLRELIDWDALRAEHEDDPLPDAFLYLLERLGVIEAREPREAGP
;
A
#
# COMPACT_ATOMS: atom_id res chain seq x y z
N MET A 1 33.33 6.28 15.24
CA MET A 1 33.09 4.97 14.62
C MET A 1 31.94 4.38 15.43
N ASP A 2 30.73 4.85 15.13
CA ASP A 2 29.50 4.43 15.81
C ASP A 2 28.63 3.75 14.77
N GLN A 3 28.44 2.45 14.96
CA GLN A 3 27.50 1.66 14.17
C GLN A 3 26.11 1.91 14.75
N ALA A 4 25.35 2.79 14.10
CA ALA A 4 23.91 2.85 14.25
C ALA A 4 23.31 1.76 13.34
N THR A 5 23.26 0.53 13.83
CA THR A 5 22.41 -0.52 13.26
C THR A 5 20.96 -0.08 13.44
N GLY A 6 20.39 0.47 12.36
CA GLY A 6 19.00 0.90 12.29
C GLY A 6 18.07 -0.27 12.54
N ASN A 7 17.36 -0.22 13.65
CA ASN A 7 16.18 -1.04 13.89
C ASN A 7 15.05 -0.49 12.99
N ARG A 8 14.97 -0.94 11.73
CA ARG A 8 13.90 -0.56 10.80
C ARG A 8 12.75 -1.58 10.84
N SER A 9 11.60 -1.04 11.26
CA SER A 9 10.22 -1.35 10.85
C SER A 9 9.61 -2.72 11.19
N GLY A 10 8.84 -2.73 12.28
CA GLY A 10 7.64 -3.55 12.33
C GLY A 10 6.47 -2.82 11.63
N GLY A 11 5.99 -3.40 10.53
CA GLY A 11 4.57 -3.34 10.14
C GLY A 11 3.94 -2.05 9.60
N ARG A 12 4.70 -1.07 9.09
CA ARG A 12 4.09 0.11 8.42
C ARG A 12 3.84 -0.21 6.94
N ARG A 13 2.59 -0.45 6.56
CA ARG A 13 2.24 -0.99 5.23
C ARG A 13 1.02 -0.28 4.66
N LEU A 14 1.11 0.10 3.39
CA LEU A 14 -0.06 0.38 2.55
C LEU A 14 -0.62 -0.93 2.03
N HIS A 15 -1.93 -1.11 2.10
CA HIS A 15 -2.56 -2.29 1.54
C HIS A 15 -2.62 -2.19 0.01
N LEU A 16 -2.02 -3.17 -0.67
CA LEU A 16 -2.18 -3.41 -2.09
C LEU A 16 -3.03 -4.66 -2.29
N ALA A 17 -3.93 -4.63 -3.27
CA ALA A 17 -4.64 -5.80 -3.72
C ALA A 17 -3.66 -6.95 -4.04
N GLY A 18 -3.68 -7.99 -3.21
CA GLY A 18 -2.97 -9.24 -3.38
C GLY A 18 -3.88 -10.39 -2.94
N THR A 19 -3.76 -11.56 -3.57
CA THR A 19 -4.66 -12.69 -3.29
C THR A 19 -4.51 -13.20 -1.85
N GLY A 20 -5.44 -12.79 -0.98
CA GLY A 20 -5.84 -13.44 0.26
C GLY A 20 -4.75 -13.65 1.31
N ASP A 21 -4.68 -12.75 2.29
CA ASP A 21 -4.01 -13.07 3.55
C ASP A 21 -4.88 -14.06 4.34
N ALA A 22 -4.34 -15.24 4.63
CA ALA A 22 -4.98 -16.24 5.47
C ALA A 22 -4.17 -16.38 6.77
N PRO A 23 -4.81 -16.35 7.95
CA PRO A 23 -4.07 -16.44 9.21
C PRO A 23 -3.38 -17.81 9.35
N PRO A 24 -2.19 -17.89 9.96
CA PRO A 24 -1.49 -19.15 10.14
C PRO A 24 -2.19 -20.00 11.22
N GLY A 25 -2.95 -21.00 10.77
CA GLY A 25 -3.53 -22.03 11.62
C GLY A 25 -2.48 -23.07 12.02
N ALA A 26 -2.21 -23.17 13.33
CA ALA A 26 -1.40 -24.22 13.94
C ALA A 26 -2.02 -25.62 13.77
N GLY A 27 -1.21 -26.62 13.46
CA GLY A 27 -1.66 -28.03 13.44
C GLY A 27 -0.53 -29.02 13.17
N ALA A 28 0.01 -29.59 14.24
CA ALA A 28 1.03 -30.63 14.23
C ALA A 28 0.55 -31.93 13.58
N ALA A 29 1.43 -32.61 12.85
CA ALA A 29 1.22 -33.95 12.32
C ALA A 29 1.56 -35.04 13.37
N PRO A 30 0.90 -36.21 13.30
CA PRO A 30 1.56 -37.47 13.62
C PRO A 30 1.52 -38.46 12.43
N PRO A 31 2.36 -39.52 12.44
CA PRO A 31 2.55 -40.40 11.29
C PRO A 31 1.78 -41.73 11.39
N GLY A 32 1.49 -42.33 10.23
CA GLY A 32 1.42 -43.78 10.02
C GLY A 32 0.06 -44.37 9.63
N GLY A 33 0.04 -45.15 8.53
CA GLY A 33 -0.98 -46.19 8.26
C GLY A 33 -1.58 -46.17 6.85
N GLU A 34 -1.48 -47.29 6.13
CA GLU A 34 -1.71 -47.46 4.69
C GLU A 34 -3.20 -47.56 4.23
N ALA A 35 -3.39 -47.10 2.98
CA ALA A 35 -4.27 -47.58 1.91
C ALA A 35 -5.78 -47.82 2.18
N GLY A 36 -6.60 -46.85 1.77
CA GLY A 36 -7.99 -47.05 1.39
C GLY A 36 -8.40 -46.01 0.35
N ALA A 37 -8.71 -46.46 -0.87
CA ALA A 37 -9.17 -45.59 -1.95
C ALA A 37 -10.56 -45.02 -1.64
N ALA A 38 -10.60 -43.82 -1.08
CA ALA A 38 -11.75 -42.94 -1.05
C ALA A 38 -11.32 -41.61 -1.68
N GLY A 39 -12.05 -41.17 -2.71
CA GLY A 39 -11.78 -39.88 -3.36
C GLY A 39 -11.75 -38.75 -2.33
N PRO A 40 -10.96 -37.69 -2.58
CA PRO A 40 -10.79 -36.62 -1.60
C PRO A 40 -12.16 -36.05 -1.23
N PRO A 41 -12.47 -35.82 0.05
CA PRO A 41 -13.65 -35.08 0.42
C PRO A 41 -13.52 -33.70 -0.22
N SER A 42 -14.44 -33.38 -1.13
CA SER A 42 -14.64 -32.03 -1.63
C SER A 42 -15.00 -31.16 -0.43
N GLY A 43 -13.98 -30.51 0.14
CA GLY A 43 -14.13 -29.48 1.16
C GLY A 43 -15.05 -28.38 0.64
N PRO A 44 -15.68 -27.60 1.54
CA PRO A 44 -16.55 -26.52 1.10
C PRO A 44 -15.78 -25.68 0.09
N ALA A 45 -16.35 -25.51 -1.12
CA ALA A 45 -15.83 -24.58 -2.10
C ALA A 45 -15.63 -23.26 -1.36
N ARG A 46 -14.38 -22.83 -1.21
CA ARG A 46 -14.05 -21.56 -0.56
C ARG A 46 -14.88 -20.51 -1.29
N ALA A 47 -15.90 -19.98 -0.62
CA ALA A 47 -16.72 -18.93 -1.18
C ALA A 47 -15.77 -17.86 -1.69
N LEU A 48 -15.93 -17.47 -2.96
CA LEU A 48 -15.16 -16.34 -3.48
C LEU A 48 -15.43 -15.16 -2.55
N PRO A 49 -14.39 -14.45 -2.08
CA PRO A 49 -14.57 -13.25 -1.27
C PRO A 49 -15.58 -12.32 -1.93
N GLU A 50 -16.43 -11.68 -1.12
CA GLU A 50 -17.36 -10.67 -1.64
C GLU A 50 -16.55 -9.55 -2.32
N ASP A 51 -17.04 -9.06 -3.46
CA ASP A 51 -16.40 -7.96 -4.17
C ASP A 51 -16.72 -6.63 -3.46
N HIS A 52 -15.82 -6.21 -2.58
CA HIS A 52 -15.94 -4.96 -1.82
C HIS A 52 -15.57 -3.71 -2.65
N THR A 53 -15.13 -3.85 -3.91
CA THR A 53 -14.58 -2.74 -4.71
C THR A 53 -15.50 -1.52 -4.72
N GLN A 54 -16.80 -1.72 -4.96
CA GLN A 54 -17.76 -0.61 -5.00
C GLN A 54 -17.98 0.03 -3.63
N ALA A 55 -18.06 -0.77 -2.56
CA ALA A 55 -18.22 -0.25 -1.21
C ALA A 55 -16.99 0.60 -0.80
N ILE A 56 -15.78 0.12 -1.09
CA ILE A 56 -14.53 0.83 -0.85
C ILE A 56 -14.50 2.15 -1.62
N LEU A 57 -14.89 2.16 -2.90
CA LEU A 57 -14.95 3.38 -3.70
C LEU A 57 -15.98 4.38 -3.17
N GLU A 58 -17.17 3.93 -2.75
CA GLU A 58 -18.16 4.80 -2.10
C GLU A 58 -17.63 5.41 -0.80
N THR A 59 -16.99 4.61 0.06
CA THR A 59 -16.35 5.09 1.29
C THR A 59 -15.22 6.07 0.98
N THR A 60 -14.38 5.78 -0.02
CA THR A 60 -13.31 6.68 -0.48
C THR A 60 -13.87 8.04 -0.89
N LYS A 61 -14.95 8.06 -1.69
CA LYS A 61 -15.61 9.30 -2.13
C LYS A 61 -16.16 10.10 -0.96
N HIS A 62 -16.82 9.42 -0.03
CA HIS A 62 -17.39 10.03 1.17
C HIS A 62 -16.31 10.67 2.04
N VAL A 63 -15.25 9.93 2.38
CA VAL A 63 -14.13 10.44 3.20
C VAL A 63 -13.40 11.57 2.49
N ALA A 64 -13.11 11.45 1.19
CA ALA A 64 -12.47 12.51 0.42
C ALA A 64 -13.30 13.80 0.36
N ALA A 65 -14.64 13.72 0.41
CA ALA A 65 -15.50 14.90 0.49
C ALA A 65 -15.36 15.61 1.86
N LEU A 66 -15.30 14.84 2.95
CA LEU A 66 -15.09 15.38 4.30
C LEU A 66 -13.70 15.99 4.46
N LEU A 67 -12.65 15.34 3.96
CA LEU A 67 -11.27 15.86 3.98
C LEU A 67 -11.13 17.17 3.20
N LYS A 68 -11.84 17.33 2.07
CA LYS A 68 -11.86 18.61 1.36
C LYS A 68 -12.57 19.70 2.16
N ALA A 69 -13.67 19.35 2.83
CA ALA A 69 -14.45 20.30 3.61
C ALA A 69 -13.69 20.77 4.87
N SER A 70 -12.82 19.93 5.44
CA SER A 70 -11.98 20.30 6.59
C SER A 70 -10.88 21.30 6.21
N GLY A 71 -10.45 21.32 4.95
CA GLY A 71 -9.41 22.22 4.46
C GLY A 71 -7.98 21.76 4.78
N HIS A 72 -7.80 20.59 5.40
CA HIS A 72 -6.49 20.01 5.64
C HIS A 72 -5.93 19.34 4.36
N PRO A 73 -4.64 19.51 4.04
CA PRO A 73 -4.01 18.79 2.94
C PRO A 73 -4.07 17.28 3.12
N PHE A 74 -4.36 16.56 2.05
CA PHE A 74 -4.37 15.11 2.04
C PHE A 74 -4.07 14.56 0.64
N ALA A 75 -3.75 13.28 0.55
CA ALA A 75 -3.68 12.55 -0.71
C ALA A 75 -4.19 11.12 -0.54
N LEU A 76 -4.96 10.62 -1.49
CA LEU A 76 -5.34 9.21 -1.55
C LEU A 76 -4.09 8.35 -1.78
N ALA A 77 -3.99 7.24 -1.05
CA ALA A 77 -2.85 6.31 -1.09
C ALA A 77 -3.31 4.87 -1.37
N GLY A 78 -2.37 3.93 -1.24
CA GLY A 78 -2.64 2.50 -1.30
C GLY A 78 -3.23 2.03 -2.64
N SER A 79 -4.04 0.99 -2.55
CA SER A 79 -4.56 0.29 -3.74
C SER A 79 -5.54 1.13 -4.57
N VAL A 80 -6.36 1.96 -3.91
CA VAL A 80 -7.29 2.87 -4.60
C VAL A 80 -6.53 3.99 -5.32
N ALA A 81 -5.42 4.48 -4.77
CA ALA A 81 -4.54 5.41 -5.48
C ALA A 81 -3.90 4.76 -6.72
N ALA A 82 -3.41 3.52 -6.59
CA ALA A 82 -2.89 2.76 -7.73
C ALA A 82 -3.96 2.65 -8.83
N HIS A 83 -5.21 2.38 -8.45
CA HIS A 83 -6.34 2.34 -9.38
C HIS A 83 -6.54 3.63 -10.16
N ALA A 84 -6.50 4.76 -9.45
CA ALA A 84 -6.70 6.08 -10.03
C ALA A 84 -5.65 6.42 -11.10
N HIS A 85 -4.45 5.83 -10.99
CA HIS A 85 -3.38 5.93 -11.99
C HIS A 85 -3.49 4.90 -13.14
N GLY A 86 -4.51 4.05 -13.13
CA GLY A 86 -4.80 3.08 -14.21
C GLY A 86 -4.40 1.64 -13.91
N VAL A 87 -3.96 1.33 -12.68
CA VAL A 87 -3.73 -0.06 -12.27
C VAL A 87 -5.10 -0.79 -12.22
N PRO A 88 -5.21 -2.01 -12.78
CA PRO A 88 -6.46 -2.76 -12.77
C PRO A 88 -7.05 -2.90 -11.35
N ALA A 89 -8.37 -2.78 -11.24
CA ALA A 89 -9.07 -2.92 -9.96
C ALA A 89 -9.07 -4.37 -9.46
N GLY A 90 -8.99 -4.52 -8.13
CA GLY A 90 -9.07 -5.82 -7.44
C GLY A 90 -8.98 -5.70 -5.92
N PHE A 91 -9.54 -4.64 -5.34
CA PHE A 91 -9.33 -4.27 -3.94
C PHE A 91 -10.22 -5.11 -3.01
N GLN A 92 -9.60 -5.78 -2.05
CA GLN A 92 -10.27 -6.47 -0.93
C GLN A 92 -9.99 -5.77 0.41
N HIS A 93 -9.44 -4.55 0.35
CA HIS A 93 -8.82 -3.88 1.48
C HIS A 93 -9.42 -2.49 1.68
N ASP A 94 -9.00 -1.86 2.76
CA ASP A 94 -9.31 -0.51 3.19
C ASP A 94 -8.96 0.60 2.19
N THR A 95 -9.45 1.81 2.49
CA THR A 95 -9.05 3.04 1.80
C THR A 95 -8.01 3.80 2.60
N ASP A 96 -6.85 4.04 2.01
CA ASP A 96 -5.74 4.77 2.64
C ASP A 96 -5.73 6.25 2.24
N PHE A 97 -5.56 7.15 3.21
CA PHE A 97 -5.31 8.57 2.98
C PHE A 97 -4.06 9.03 3.73
N CYS A 98 -3.14 9.66 3.00
CA CYS A 98 -2.02 10.37 3.59
C CYS A 98 -2.44 11.76 4.08
N ILE A 99 -2.13 12.09 5.32
CA ILE A 99 -2.34 13.40 5.97
C ILE A 99 -1.08 13.78 6.74
N ARG A 100 -0.94 15.06 7.11
CA ARG A 100 0.18 15.49 7.96
C ARG A 100 -0.08 15.10 9.41
N ARG A 101 0.99 14.79 10.16
CA ARG A 101 0.86 14.40 11.56
C ARG A 101 0.25 15.51 12.41
N GLU A 102 0.59 16.76 12.13
CA GLU A 102 0.06 17.94 12.82
C GLU A 102 -1.43 18.20 12.55
N ASP A 103 -1.99 17.65 11.46
CA ASP A 103 -3.38 17.84 11.09
C ASP A 103 -4.29 16.72 11.61
N VAL A 104 -3.74 15.67 12.24
CA VAL A 104 -4.49 14.48 12.66
C VAL A 104 -5.71 14.84 13.50
N ASP A 105 -5.54 15.69 14.51
CA ASP A 105 -6.65 16.05 15.41
C ASP A 105 -7.79 16.76 14.66
N GLY A 106 -7.47 17.71 13.77
CA GLY A 106 -8.46 18.44 12.99
C GLY A 106 -9.16 17.58 11.93
N VAL A 107 -8.41 16.68 11.28
CA VAL A 107 -8.97 15.69 10.36
C VAL A 107 -9.90 14.73 11.09
N VAL A 108 -9.49 14.21 12.24
CA VAL A 108 -10.28 13.28 13.06
C VAL A 108 -11.58 13.94 13.54
N GLU A 109 -11.53 15.19 13.97
CA GLU A 109 -12.72 15.96 14.34
C GLU A 109 -13.68 16.11 13.15
N ALA A 110 -13.18 16.55 11.99
CA ALA A 110 -13.98 16.72 10.79
C ALA A 110 -14.64 15.41 10.31
N LEU A 111 -13.92 14.28 10.41
CA LEU A 111 -14.46 12.98 10.06
C LEU A 111 -15.54 12.52 11.04
N ARG A 112 -15.37 12.73 12.35
CA ARG A 112 -16.41 12.45 13.35
C ARG A 112 -17.67 13.26 13.10
N ASP A 113 -17.53 14.55 12.84
CA ASP A 113 -18.66 15.44 12.51
C ASP A 113 -19.37 15.01 11.22
N GLY A 114 -18.61 14.41 10.29
CA GLY A 114 -19.12 13.78 9.06
C GLY A 114 -19.75 12.41 9.24
N GLY A 115 -19.82 11.87 10.46
CA GLY A 115 -20.41 10.57 10.76
C GLY A 115 -19.48 9.37 10.57
N VAL A 116 -18.16 9.60 10.44
CA VAL A 116 -17.15 8.52 10.37
C VAL A 116 -16.79 8.07 11.78
N GLU A 117 -16.78 6.76 12.00
CA GLU A 117 -16.36 6.16 13.27
C GLU A 117 -14.83 6.15 13.37
N ILE A 118 -14.27 6.68 14.45
CA ILE A 118 -12.82 6.62 14.70
C ILE A 118 -12.52 5.44 15.59
N VAL A 119 -11.61 4.58 15.15
CA VAL A 119 -11.24 3.33 15.82
C VAL A 119 -9.95 3.54 16.59
N SER A 120 -9.94 3.15 17.88
CA SER A 120 -8.73 3.15 18.68
C SER A 120 -7.80 2.04 18.20
N ALA A 121 -6.61 2.41 17.75
CA ALA A 121 -5.61 1.50 17.22
C ALA A 121 -4.26 1.76 17.93
N PRO A 122 -3.46 0.74 18.28
CA PRO A 122 -2.16 0.91 18.94
C PRO A 122 -1.06 1.51 18.05
N GLU A 123 -1.30 1.64 16.75
CA GLU A 123 -0.37 2.14 15.74
C GLU A 123 0.01 3.60 15.97
N ASP A 124 1.30 3.91 15.92
CA ASP A 124 1.88 5.25 16.14
C ASP A 124 2.13 6.03 14.83
N TRP A 125 1.65 5.51 13.71
CA TRP A 125 1.90 5.99 12.34
C TRP A 125 0.64 6.26 11.53
N LEU A 126 -0.54 5.85 12.03
CA LEU A 126 -1.85 6.13 11.44
C LEU A 126 -2.96 6.26 12.48
N VAL A 127 -4.13 6.74 12.06
CA VAL A 127 -5.41 6.58 12.76
C VAL A 127 -6.32 5.71 11.92
N LYS A 128 -6.98 4.72 12.55
CA LYS A 128 -8.00 3.89 11.90
C LYS A 128 -9.38 4.52 12.04
N ALA A 129 -10.17 4.39 10.99
CA ALA A 129 -11.55 4.84 10.94
C ALA A 129 -12.42 3.85 10.16
N ARG A 130 -13.73 3.99 10.27
CA ARG A 130 -14.70 3.12 9.60
C ARG A 130 -15.90 3.93 9.13
N SER A 131 -16.36 3.63 7.91
CA SER A 131 -17.61 4.16 7.38
C SER A 131 -18.23 3.16 6.39
N GLY A 132 -19.55 2.99 6.44
CA GLY A 132 -20.25 2.09 5.52
C GLY A 132 -19.87 0.60 5.64
N GLY A 133 -19.23 0.19 6.72
CA GLY A 133 -18.70 -1.18 6.89
C GLY A 133 -17.27 -1.37 6.38
N GLU A 134 -16.69 -0.35 5.75
CA GLU A 134 -15.34 -0.37 5.18
C GLU A 134 -14.35 0.36 6.09
N GLU A 135 -13.11 -0.14 6.12
CA GLU A 135 -12.01 0.42 6.92
C GLU A 135 -11.29 1.55 6.16
N ILE A 136 -10.78 2.51 6.94
CA ILE A 136 -10.12 3.72 6.46
C ILE A 136 -8.86 3.92 7.28
N ASP A 137 -7.72 4.04 6.61
CA ASP A 137 -6.43 4.32 7.24
C ASP A 137 -6.00 5.76 6.96
N LEU A 138 -5.87 6.56 8.02
CA LEU A 138 -5.37 7.95 7.99
C LEU A 138 -3.89 7.93 8.35
N ILE A 139 -3.05 7.84 7.33
CA ILE A 139 -1.62 7.62 7.44
C ILE A 139 -0.90 8.96 7.52
N PHE A 140 -0.07 9.13 8.54
CA PHE A 140 0.79 10.32 8.68
C PHE A 140 2.27 9.98 8.71
N GLU A 141 2.61 8.68 8.67
CA GLU A 141 3.97 8.19 8.47
C GLU A 141 3.97 6.91 7.65
N LEU A 142 4.59 6.97 6.48
CA LEU A 142 4.81 5.84 5.59
C LEU A 142 6.09 5.09 5.99
N ALA A 143 6.32 3.91 5.41
CA ALA A 143 7.54 3.13 5.66
C ALA A 143 8.83 3.91 5.31
N GLY A 144 8.77 4.82 4.33
CA GLY A 144 9.87 5.71 3.93
C GLY A 144 10.02 6.99 4.74
N GLY A 145 9.13 7.26 5.72
CA GLY A 145 9.18 8.45 6.56
C GLY A 145 7.85 9.19 6.69
N PRO A 146 7.85 10.37 7.34
CA PRO A 146 6.63 11.14 7.57
C PRO A 146 6.00 11.61 6.26
N VAL A 147 4.67 11.73 6.25
CA VAL A 147 3.97 12.41 5.15
C VAL A 147 4.35 13.89 5.19
N THR A 148 4.91 14.40 4.09
CA THR A 148 5.43 15.77 4.01
C THR A 148 4.54 16.69 3.17
N ASP A 149 4.63 18.00 3.41
CA ASP A 149 3.98 19.01 2.57
C ASP A 149 4.32 18.81 1.08
N ALA A 150 5.60 18.60 0.77
CA ALA A 150 6.06 18.42 -0.60
C ALA A 150 5.46 17.18 -1.28
N MET A 151 5.22 16.10 -0.53
CA MET A 151 4.54 14.91 -1.04
C MET A 151 3.07 15.21 -1.36
N LEU A 152 2.37 15.91 -0.46
CA LEU A 152 0.96 16.28 -0.64
C LEU A 152 0.77 17.34 -1.74
N GLU A 153 1.68 18.29 -1.88
CA GLU A 153 1.64 19.33 -2.91
C GLU A 153 1.87 18.78 -4.33
N ARG A 154 2.72 17.75 -4.47
CA ARG A 154 2.96 17.09 -5.77
C ARG A 154 1.86 16.13 -6.17
N ALA A 155 0.93 15.78 -5.26
CA ALA A 155 -0.14 14.83 -5.52
C ALA A 155 -1.07 15.34 -6.65
N PRO A 156 -1.15 14.67 -7.82
CA PRO A 156 -2.06 15.08 -8.87
C PRO A 156 -3.53 14.92 -8.45
N VAL A 157 -4.38 15.83 -8.93
CA VAL A 157 -5.83 15.74 -8.73
C VAL A 157 -6.47 14.88 -9.83
N LEU A 158 -6.81 13.64 -9.48
CA LEU A 158 -7.40 12.64 -10.38
C LEU A 158 -8.88 12.38 -10.06
N ALA A 159 -9.62 11.84 -11.02
CA ALA A 159 -10.99 11.40 -10.80
C ALA A 159 -10.98 9.97 -10.25
N VAL A 160 -11.56 9.77 -9.07
CA VAL A 160 -11.77 8.47 -8.43
C VAL A 160 -13.28 8.28 -8.33
N ASP A 161 -13.79 7.39 -9.18
CA ASP A 161 -15.22 7.12 -9.34
C ASP A 161 -16.09 8.40 -9.38
N SER A 162 -15.72 9.33 -10.28
CA SER A 162 -16.34 10.65 -10.51
C SER A 162 -16.03 11.76 -9.49
N VAL A 163 -15.34 11.47 -8.37
CA VAL A 163 -14.90 12.50 -7.42
C VAL A 163 -13.44 12.85 -7.68
N ARG A 164 -13.17 14.14 -7.96
CA ARG A 164 -11.80 14.63 -8.18
C ARG A 164 -11.10 14.87 -6.84
N MET A 165 -9.99 14.20 -6.55
CA MET A 165 -9.26 14.36 -5.28
C MET A 165 -7.74 14.26 -5.51
N PRO A 166 -6.91 14.80 -4.61
CA PRO A 166 -5.46 14.57 -4.67
C PRO A 166 -5.16 13.08 -4.45
N VAL A 167 -4.28 12.52 -5.28
CA VAL A 167 -3.83 11.13 -5.22
C VAL A 167 -2.31 11.15 -5.16
N LEU A 168 -1.68 10.34 -4.29
CA LEU A 168 -0.23 10.26 -4.21
C LEU A 168 0.39 10.07 -5.60
N ALA A 169 1.47 10.77 -5.88
CA ALA A 169 2.15 10.64 -7.15
C ALA A 169 2.68 9.20 -7.34
N PRO A 170 2.77 8.68 -8.58
CA PRO A 170 3.25 7.33 -8.86
C PRO A 170 4.60 7.00 -8.21
N TYR A 171 5.51 7.97 -8.19
CA TYR A 171 6.80 7.87 -7.52
C TYR A 171 6.66 7.63 -6.01
N ASP A 172 5.93 8.51 -5.30
CA ASP A 172 5.75 8.43 -3.86
C ASP A 172 4.98 7.14 -3.46
N LEU A 173 4.01 6.74 -4.29
CA LEU A 173 3.28 5.48 -4.13
C LEU A 173 4.23 4.28 -4.23
N LEU A 174 5.01 4.15 -5.32
CA LEU A 174 5.92 3.01 -5.46
C LEU A 174 7.07 3.03 -4.44
N SER A 175 7.64 4.21 -4.15
CA SER A 175 8.72 4.34 -3.15
C SER A 175 8.25 3.86 -1.77
N SER A 176 7.07 4.30 -1.32
CA SER A 176 6.52 3.88 -0.02
C SER A 176 6.26 2.38 0.08
N LEU A 177 5.84 1.76 -1.02
CA LEU A 177 5.62 0.32 -1.11
C LEU A 177 6.93 -0.48 -1.10
N LEU A 178 7.97 0.02 -1.77
CA LEU A 178 9.31 -0.56 -1.73
C LEU A 178 9.89 -0.47 -0.32
N ALA A 179 9.78 0.69 0.33
CA ALA A 179 10.23 0.90 1.70
C ALA A 179 9.51 -0.02 2.73
N ALA A 180 8.31 -0.50 2.41
CA ALA A 180 7.54 -1.42 3.25
C ALA A 180 7.93 -2.90 3.09
N LEU A 181 8.84 -3.22 2.16
CA LEU A 181 9.34 -4.59 1.98
C LEU A 181 10.15 -5.04 3.20
N SER A 182 9.93 -6.28 3.63
CA SER A 182 10.70 -6.92 4.70
C SER A 182 10.82 -8.42 4.46
N GLU A 183 11.68 -9.10 5.20
CA GLU A 183 11.84 -10.57 5.12
C GLU A 183 10.51 -11.32 5.38
N HIS A 184 9.63 -10.75 6.20
CA HIS A 184 8.31 -11.31 6.49
C HIS A 184 7.25 -10.95 5.45
N HIS A 185 7.49 -9.88 4.69
CA HIS A 185 6.55 -9.31 3.74
C HIS A 185 7.27 -8.86 2.48
N CYS A 186 7.62 -9.83 1.64
CA CYS A 186 8.28 -9.63 0.36
C CYS A 186 7.41 -10.23 -0.76
N ASP A 187 6.40 -9.48 -1.20
CA ASP A 187 5.56 -9.87 -2.34
C ASP A 187 5.75 -8.87 -3.50
N PHE A 188 6.42 -9.33 -4.55
CA PHE A 188 6.68 -8.54 -5.75
C PHE A 188 5.55 -8.58 -6.76
N ALA A 189 4.57 -9.49 -6.64
CA ALA A 189 3.49 -9.62 -7.62
C ALA A 189 2.67 -8.32 -7.80
N PRO A 190 2.17 -7.66 -6.74
CA PRO A 190 1.44 -6.41 -6.90
C PRO A 190 2.36 -5.27 -7.34
N LEU A 191 3.61 -5.24 -6.87
CA LEU A 191 4.60 -4.24 -7.27
C LEU A 191 4.94 -4.31 -8.76
N LEU A 192 5.09 -5.52 -9.33
CA LEU A 192 5.32 -5.71 -10.75
C LEU A 192 4.17 -5.16 -11.61
N THR A 193 2.93 -5.33 -11.14
CA THR A 193 1.75 -4.83 -11.84
C THR A 193 1.75 -3.30 -11.86
N ILE A 194 2.03 -2.68 -10.71
CA ILE A 194 2.16 -1.22 -10.58
C ILE A 194 3.30 -0.70 -11.45
N ALA A 195 4.50 -1.27 -11.31
CA ALA A 195 5.69 -0.85 -12.04
C ALA A 195 5.50 -0.90 -13.56
N ARG A 196 4.84 -1.95 -14.08
CA ARG A 196 4.53 -2.06 -15.51
C ARG A 196 3.51 -1.04 -15.97
N THR A 197 2.47 -0.82 -15.16
CA THR A 197 1.38 0.10 -15.52
C THR A 197 1.85 1.56 -15.50
N LEU A 198 2.67 1.91 -14.51
CA LEU A 198 3.11 3.28 -14.25
C LEU A 198 4.52 3.56 -14.79
N ARG A 199 5.06 2.69 -15.65
CA ARG A 199 6.43 2.73 -16.17
C ARG A 199 6.87 4.12 -16.62
N GLU A 200 6.05 4.78 -17.43
CA GLU A 200 6.39 6.07 -18.04
C GLU A 200 6.18 7.26 -17.10
N LEU A 201 5.59 7.04 -15.93
CA LEU A 201 5.24 8.09 -14.97
C LEU A 201 6.19 8.14 -13.77
N ILE A 202 7.13 7.20 -13.69
CA ILE A 202 8.04 7.03 -12.55
C ILE A 202 9.45 7.42 -12.96
N ASP A 203 10.07 8.26 -12.13
CA ASP A 203 11.51 8.51 -12.20
C ASP A 203 12.27 7.34 -11.57
N TRP A 204 12.72 6.43 -12.44
CA TRP A 204 13.41 5.21 -12.03
C TRP A 204 14.83 5.46 -11.50
N ASP A 205 15.49 6.52 -11.96
CA ASP A 205 16.84 6.84 -11.50
C ASP A 205 16.81 7.42 -10.09
N ALA A 206 15.82 8.25 -9.78
CA ALA A 206 15.57 8.71 -8.42
C ALA A 206 15.24 7.54 -7.47
N LEU A 207 14.37 6.60 -7.88
CA LEU A 207 14.04 5.42 -7.06
C LEU A 207 15.28 4.55 -6.79
N ARG A 208 16.14 4.34 -7.79
CA ARG A 208 17.40 3.62 -7.59
C ARG A 208 18.29 4.30 -6.58
N ALA A 209 18.47 5.62 -6.71
CA ALA A 209 19.33 6.37 -5.81
C ALA A 209 18.78 6.36 -4.37
N GLU A 210 17.46 6.42 -4.19
CA GLU A 210 16.82 6.39 -2.88
C GLU A 210 16.95 5.02 -2.20
N HIS A 211 16.89 3.93 -2.97
CA HIS A 211 16.81 2.56 -2.45
C HIS A 211 18.07 1.71 -2.66
N GLU A 212 19.20 2.29 -3.09
CA GLU A 212 20.42 1.51 -3.45
C GLU A 212 21.03 0.73 -2.29
N ASP A 213 20.81 1.17 -1.06
CA ASP A 213 21.33 0.54 0.15
C ASP A 213 20.35 -0.47 0.78
N ASP A 214 19.12 -0.60 0.26
CA ASP A 214 18.09 -1.49 0.78
C ASP A 214 17.94 -2.76 -0.09
N PRO A 215 18.32 -3.96 0.40
CA PRO A 215 18.48 -5.14 -0.45
C PRO A 215 17.21 -5.62 -1.17
N LEU A 216 16.04 -5.47 -0.55
CA LEU A 216 14.77 -5.95 -1.14
C LEU A 216 14.27 -5.01 -2.25
N PRO A 217 14.16 -3.68 -2.03
CA PRO A 217 13.97 -2.72 -3.11
C PRO A 217 14.99 -2.83 -4.25
N ASP A 218 16.29 -2.91 -3.94
CA ASP A 218 17.35 -3.03 -4.96
C ASP A 218 17.17 -4.31 -5.80
N ALA A 219 16.90 -5.45 -5.15
CA ALA A 219 16.59 -6.70 -5.86
C ALA A 219 15.35 -6.60 -6.75
N PHE A 220 14.31 -5.88 -6.33
CA PHE A 220 13.12 -5.64 -7.14
C PHE A 220 13.44 -4.78 -8.37
N LEU A 221 14.19 -3.68 -8.20
CA LEU A 221 14.61 -2.82 -9.31
C LEU A 221 15.49 -3.59 -10.30
N TYR A 222 16.43 -4.40 -9.82
CA TYR A 222 17.21 -5.30 -10.66
C TYR A 222 16.32 -6.30 -11.42
N LEU A 223 15.30 -6.87 -10.77
CA LEU A 223 14.33 -7.75 -11.45
C LEU A 223 13.59 -7.01 -12.57
N LEU A 224 13.19 -5.76 -12.38
CA LEU A 224 12.54 -4.96 -13.43
C LEU A 224 13.44 -4.77 -14.65
N GLU A 225 14.74 -4.57 -14.46
CA GLU A 225 15.72 -4.49 -15.55
C GLU A 225 15.81 -5.82 -16.31
N ARG A 226 15.92 -6.94 -15.58
CA ARG A 226 15.99 -8.29 -16.15
C ARG A 226 14.74 -8.67 -16.93
N LEU A 227 13.58 -8.13 -16.54
CA LEU A 227 12.30 -8.32 -17.21
C LEU A 227 12.05 -7.32 -18.36
N GLY A 228 12.97 -6.38 -18.61
CA GLY A 228 12.83 -5.34 -19.63
C GLY A 228 11.71 -4.34 -19.32
N VAL A 229 11.33 -4.21 -18.04
CA VAL A 229 10.34 -3.21 -17.60
C VAL A 229 10.97 -1.84 -17.47
N ILE A 230 12.23 -1.75 -17.04
CA ILE A 230 12.97 -0.49 -16.96
C ILE A 230 14.31 -0.64 -17.69
N GLU A 231 14.91 0.47 -18.08
CA GLU A 231 16.22 0.46 -18.74
C GLU A 231 17.27 -0.10 -17.79
N ALA A 232 18.17 -0.96 -18.27
CA ALA A 232 19.23 -1.51 -17.44
C ALA A 232 20.17 -0.39 -16.97
N ARG A 233 20.67 -0.49 -15.73
CA ARG A 233 21.73 0.41 -15.27
C ARG A 233 22.92 0.27 -16.20
N GLU A 234 23.46 1.38 -16.70
CA GLU A 234 24.75 1.32 -17.37
C GLU A 234 25.75 0.70 -16.40
N PRO A 235 26.58 -0.27 -16.84
CA PRO A 235 27.61 -0.82 -15.98
C PRO A 235 28.43 0.35 -15.44
N ARG A 236 28.54 0.50 -14.10
CA ARG A 236 29.58 1.37 -13.55
C ARG A 236 30.88 0.85 -14.16
N GLU A 237 31.49 1.65 -15.04
CA GLU A 237 32.85 1.36 -15.48
C GLU A 237 33.66 1.14 -14.21
N ALA A 238 34.12 -0.09 -14.00
CA ALA A 238 35.05 -0.38 -12.93
C ALA A 238 36.28 0.44 -13.24
N GLY A 239 36.39 1.61 -12.59
CA GLY A 239 37.58 2.43 -12.65
C GLY A 239 38.81 1.60 -12.27
N PRO A 240 39.97 1.87 -12.89
CA PRO A 240 41.15 1.02 -12.84
C PRO A 240 41.68 0.75 -11.43
#